data_AF-A0A6M5YZE9-F1
#
_entry.id   AF-A0A6M5YZE9-F1
#
_cell.length_a   1.000
_cell.length_b   1.000
_cell.length_c   1.000
_cell.angle_alpha   90.00
_cell.angle_beta   90.00
_cell.angle_gamma   90.00
#
_symmetry.space_group_name_H-M   'P 1'
#
loop_
_entity.id
_entity.type
_entity.pdbx_description
1 polymer ?
#
loop_
_entity_poly.entity_id
_entity_poly.type
_entity_poly.pdbx_seq_one_letter_code
_entity_poly.pdbx_strand_id
1 'polypeptide(L)'
;MGMPREWTRADRIRHGHAFLVPIAGVDLGYDPQAWHVHLHATDVGGYRWSNKHLGFPRQIALSLANPEWLEAVASLRGGPDAE
;
A
#
# COMPACT_ATOMS: atom_id res chain seq x y z
N MET A 1 -11.57 -12.46 5.77
CA MET A 1 -12.41 -11.24 5.73
C MET A 1 -12.51 -10.79 4.28
N GLY A 2 -13.71 -10.82 3.71
CA GLY A 2 -13.95 -10.32 2.35
C GLY A 2 -14.01 -8.80 2.37
N MET A 3 -13.23 -8.14 1.51
CA MET A 3 -13.29 -6.69 1.40
C MET A 3 -14.68 -6.27 0.88
N PRO A 4 -15.38 -5.34 1.54
CA PRO A 4 -16.66 -4.84 1.06
C PRO A 4 -16.51 -4.28 -0.35
N ARG A 5 -17.45 -4.60 -1.24
CA ARG A 5 -17.43 -4.15 -2.64
C ARG A 5 -17.53 -2.63 -2.77
N GLU A 6 -17.98 -1.97 -1.70
CA GLU A 6 -18.22 -0.54 -1.56
C GLU A 6 -16.97 0.26 -1.17
N TRP A 7 -15.85 -0.40 -0.87
CA TRP A 7 -14.61 0.32 -0.57
C TRP A 7 -14.06 0.99 -1.82
N THR A 8 -13.99 2.32 -1.74
CA THR A 8 -13.29 3.18 -2.70
C THR A 8 -11.81 2.81 -2.72
N ARG A 9 -11.12 3.20 -3.79
CA ARG A 9 -9.70 2.92 -3.95
C ARG A 9 -8.87 3.52 -2.81
N ALA A 10 -9.23 4.72 -2.36
CA ALA A 10 -8.65 5.39 -1.20
C ALA A 10 -8.84 4.58 0.10
N ASP A 11 -10.02 4.02 0.33
CA ASP A 11 -10.27 3.21 1.53
C ASP A 11 -9.43 1.93 1.54
N ARG A 12 -9.30 1.27 0.38
CA ARG A 12 -8.41 0.10 0.23
C ARG A 12 -6.95 0.44 0.48
N ILE A 13 -6.48 1.59 -0.03
CA ILE A 13 -5.12 2.08 0.18
C ILE A 13 -4.89 2.35 1.67
N ARG A 14 -5.82 3.07 2.32
CA ARG A 14 -5.76 3.40 3.74
C ARG A 14 -5.80 2.14 4.62
N HIS A 15 -6.64 1.18 4.29
CA HIS A 15 -6.70 -0.09 5.02
C HIS A 15 -5.41 -0.91 4.87
N GLY A 16 -4.87 -1.00 3.65
CA GLY A 16 -3.58 -1.64 3.41
C GLY A 16 -2.44 -0.98 4.19
N HIS A 17 -2.41 0.35 4.20
CA HIS A 17 -1.46 1.12 5.01
C HIS A 17 -1.60 0.83 6.51
N ALA A 18 -2.81 0.93 7.07
CA ALA A 18 -3.08 0.66 8.48
C ALA A 18 -2.76 -0.78 8.90
N PHE A 19 -2.81 -1.73 7.95
CA PHE A 19 -2.39 -3.11 8.19
C PHE A 19 -0.86 -3.27 8.17
N LEU A 20 -0.15 -2.56 7.28
CA LEU A 20 1.29 -2.69 7.12
C LEU A 20 2.10 -1.95 8.19
N VAL A 21 1.64 -0.79 8.67
CA VAL A 21 2.30 0.01 9.73
C VAL A 21 2.59 -0.80 11.01
N PRO A 22 1.60 -1.47 11.65
CA PRO A 22 1.88 -2.25 12.85
C PRO A 22 2.72 -3.50 12.57
N ILE A 23 2.74 -4.00 11.33
CA ILE A 23 3.57 -5.15 10.94
C ILE A 23 5.03 -4.72 10.79
N ALA A 24 5.30 -3.69 9.97
CA ALA A 24 6.66 -3.24 9.69
C ALA A 24 7.25 -2.37 10.81
N GLY A 25 6.42 -1.82 11.69
CA GLY A 25 6.85 -0.89 12.74
C GLY A 25 7.30 0.47 12.21
N VAL A 26 7.05 0.76 10.93
CA VAL A 26 7.40 2.02 10.26
C VAL A 26 6.21 2.53 9.46
N ASP A 27 6.11 3.85 9.35
CA ASP A 27 5.16 4.52 8.46
C ASP A 27 5.90 5.00 7.21
N LEU A 28 5.59 4.38 6.07
CA LEU A 28 6.15 4.75 4.76
C LEU A 28 5.12 5.51 3.91
N GLY A 29 4.03 5.97 4.53
CA GLY A 29 2.88 6.56 3.87
C GLY A 29 2.24 5.64 2.83
N TYR A 30 1.65 6.22 1.80
CA TYR A 30 0.92 5.46 0.77
C TYR A 30 1.75 5.06 -0.45
N ASP A 31 3.07 4.94 -0.30
CA ASP A 31 3.96 4.59 -1.41
C ASP A 31 4.19 3.07 -1.49
N PRO A 32 3.52 2.35 -2.41
CA PRO A 32 3.62 0.89 -2.48
C PRO A 32 5.02 0.40 -2.82
N GLN A 33 5.86 1.22 -3.46
CA GLN A 33 7.24 0.84 -3.78
C GLN A 33 8.16 0.98 -2.57
N ALA A 34 8.00 2.03 -1.75
CA ALA A 34 8.70 2.14 -0.48
C ALA A 34 8.36 0.97 0.45
N TRP A 35 7.07 0.62 0.57
CA TRP A 35 6.62 -0.57 1.30
C TRP A 35 7.28 -1.84 0.78
N HIS A 36 7.32 -2.01 -0.55
CA HIS A 36 7.94 -3.18 -1.16
C HIS A 36 9.43 -3.30 -0.85
N VAL A 37 10.19 -2.21 -1.01
CA VAL A 37 11.63 -2.19 -0.72
C VAL A 37 11.89 -2.46 0.76
N HIS A 38 11.11 -1.85 1.66
CA HIS A 38 11.29 -2.03 3.09
C HIS A 38 10.97 -3.46 3.53
N LEU A 39 9.79 -3.99 3.20
CA LEU A 39 9.37 -5.35 3.57
C LEU A 39 10.32 -6.40 2.98
N HIS A 40 10.84 -6.15 1.77
CA HIS A 40 11.84 -7.02 1.16
C HIS A 40 13.19 -6.99 1.91
N ALA A 41 13.63 -5.81 2.35
CA ALA A 41 14.90 -5.66 3.06
C ALA A 41 14.86 -6.21 4.48
N THR A 42 13.71 -6.15 5.15
CA THR A 42 13.58 -6.45 6.59
C THR A 42 12.95 -7.82 6.89
N ASP A 43 12.36 -8.50 5.89
CA ASP A 43 11.63 -9.79 6.04
C ASP A 43 10.51 -9.75 7.11
N VAL A 44 10.00 -8.55 7.42
CA VAL A 44 9.06 -8.34 8.53
C VAL A 44 7.65 -8.85 8.16
N GLY A 45 6.93 -9.38 9.15
CA GLY A 45 5.58 -9.92 8.97
C GLY A 45 5.53 -11.31 8.33
N GLY A 46 6.67 -12.01 8.25
CA GLY A 46 6.75 -13.30 7.55
C GLY A 46 6.52 -13.14 6.05
N TYR A 47 6.82 -11.95 5.51
CA TYR A 47 6.70 -11.62 4.09
C TYR A 47 7.82 -12.29 3.28
N ARG A 48 7.89 -13.62 3.41
CA ARG A 48 8.83 -14.47 2.70
C ARG A 48 8.30 -14.67 1.29
N TRP A 49 8.99 -14.12 0.30
CA TRP A 49 8.59 -14.20 -1.09
C TRP A 49 8.61 -15.64 -1.60
N SER A 50 7.49 -16.34 -1.42
CA SER A 50 7.17 -17.54 -2.19
C SER A 50 6.80 -17.15 -3.62
N ASN A 51 6.91 -18.09 -4.56
CA ASN A 51 6.65 -17.93 -6.00
C ASN A 51 5.32 -17.22 -6.36
N LYS A 52 4.37 -17.15 -5.41
CA LYS A 52 3.10 -16.41 -5.50
C LYS A 52 3.25 -14.88 -5.52
N HIS A 53 4.39 -14.33 -5.10
CA HIS A 53 4.60 -12.88 -5.01
C HIS A 53 5.33 -12.27 -6.23
N LEU A 54 5.82 -13.07 -7.19
CA LEU A 54 6.51 -12.57 -8.39
C LEU A 54 5.73 -11.52 -9.21
N GLY A 55 4.40 -11.50 -9.10
CA GLY A 55 3.54 -10.50 -9.75
C GLY A 55 3.45 -9.15 -9.03
N PHE A 56 3.85 -9.06 -7.76
CA PHE A 56 3.74 -7.83 -6.97
C PHE A 56 4.53 -6.63 -7.52
N PRO A 57 5.77 -6.76 -8.05
CA PRO A 57 6.48 -5.59 -8.59
C PRO A 57 5.74 -5.02 -9.79
N ARG A 58 5.16 -5.90 -10.62
CA ARG A 58 4.34 -5.51 -11.76
C ARG A 58 3.03 -4.86 -11.31
N GLN A 59 2.37 -5.38 -10.27
CA GLN A 59 1.16 -4.77 -9.71
C GLN A 59 1.43 -3.41 -9.07
N ILE A 60 2.58 -3.24 -8.41
CA ILE A 60 3.04 -1.95 -7.87
C ILE A 60 3.26 -0.98 -9.03
N ALA A 61 3.99 -1.38 -10.06
CA ALA A 61 4.21 -0.56 -11.25
C ALA A 61 2.90 -0.16 -11.93
N LEU A 62 1.94 -1.07 -12.07
CA LEU A 62 0.61 -0.77 -12.59
C LEU A 62 -0.18 0.18 -11.69
N SER A 63 -0.03 0.07 -10.37
CA SER A 63 -0.70 0.97 -9.43
C SER A 63 -0.08 2.37 -9.46
N LEU A 64 1.25 2.47 -9.53
CA LEU A 64 1.96 3.75 -9.67
C LEU A 64 1.72 4.43 -11.02
N ALA A 65 1.49 3.65 -12.07
CA ALA A 65 1.11 4.16 -13.39
C ALA A 65 -0.39 4.49 -13.52
N ASN A 66 -1.22 4.15 -12.53
CA ASN A 66 -2.65 4.39 -12.58
C ASN A 66 -3.00 5.79 -12.04
N PRO A 67 -3.57 6.69 -12.86
CA PRO A 67 -3.98 8.03 -12.40
C PRO A 67 -4.97 7.96 -11.24
N GLU A 68 -5.94 7.03 -11.24
CA GLU A 68 -6.91 6.91 -10.13
C GLU A 68 -6.24 6.56 -8.79
N TRP A 69 -5.13 5.83 -8.83
CA TRP A 69 -4.36 5.52 -7.64
C TRP A 69 -3.62 6.76 -7.14
N LEU A 70 -2.97 7.49 -8.05
CA LEU A 70 -2.28 8.73 -7.72
C LEU A 70 -3.24 9.78 -7.16
N GLU A 71 -4.43 9.93 -7.75
CA GLU A 71 -5.49 10.81 -7.24
C GLU A 71 -5.97 10.37 -5.86
N ALA A 72 -6.23 9.07 -5.66
CA ALA A 72 -6.62 8.56 -4.35
C ALA A 72 -5.52 8.80 -3.29
N VAL A 73 -4.24 8.58 -3.62
CA VAL A 73 -3.11 8.88 -2.73
C VAL A 73 -3.00 10.38 -2.48
N ALA A 74 -3.20 11.22 -3.48
CA ALA A 74 -3.21 12.67 -3.34
C ALA A 74 -4.35 13.15 -2.43
N SER A 75 -5.56 12.62 -2.58
CA SER A 75 -6.68 12.90 -1.68
C SER A 75 -6.42 12.41 -0.25
N LEU A 76 -5.74 11.28 -0.07
CA LEU A 76 -5.36 10.79 1.26
C LEU A 76 -4.24 11.63 1.90
N ARG A 77 -3.30 12.16 1.11
CA ARG A 77 -2.23 13.05 1.58
C ARG A 77 -2.70 14.49 1.80
N GLY A 78 -3.70 14.93 1.04
CA GLY A 78 -4.29 16.27 1.10
C GLY A 78 -5.62 16.36 1.86
N GLY A 79 -6.01 15.31 2.58
CA GLY A 79 -7.17 15.35 3.48
C GLY A 79 -6.94 16.34 4.65
N PRO A 80 -8.02 16.86 5.27
CA PRO A 80 -8.10 18.18 5.94
C PRO A 80 -7.31 18.38 7.26
N ASP A 81 -6.24 17.63 7.50
CA ASP A 81 -5.35 17.81 8.66
C ASP A 81 -4.11 18.69 8.33
N ALA A 82 -4.16 19.42 7.22
CA ALA A 82 -3.14 20.38 6.80
C ALA A 82 -3.59 21.85 7.02
N GLU A 83 -4.26 22.12 8.14
CA GLU A 83 -4.53 23.48 8.65
C GLU A 83 -3.84 23.72 9.99
#